data_AF-A0A1B9GAR8-F1
#
_entry.id   AF-A0A1B9GAR8-F1
#
_cell.length_a   1.000
_cell.length_b   1.000
_cell.length_c   1.000
_cell.angle_alpha   90.00
_cell.angle_beta   90.00
_cell.angle_gamma   90.00
#
_symmetry.space_group_name_H-M   'P 1'
#
loop_
_entity.id
_entity.type
_entity.pdbx_description
1 polymer ?
#
loop_
_entity_poly.entity_id
_entity_poly.type
_entity_poly.pdbx_seq_one_letter_code
_entity_poly.pdbx_strand_id
1 'polypeptide(L)'
;MPTRPPPEWLPSITQVEFIIDEEAFIQIANHCFDFEGTYLLRHPAPVGPPIAARIKVGKAIGIGSLWDVYQAKIYLTSSKNPQADCFDVIVKYTSCMDFDGDRYFSDDASNVMDRKSALKAVKNDHEFYTMHLSDLQGTVIPVHYGTFIEPQLQVCCMILEDVGTPIGKTTSLGFIDDQDK
;
A
#
# COMPACT_ATOMS: atom_id res chain seq x y z
N MET A 1 -5.26 7.07 19.79
CA MET A 1 -4.50 6.18 20.70
C MET A 1 -3.02 6.40 20.44
N PRO A 2 -2.12 6.39 21.44
CA PRO A 2 -0.70 6.47 21.15
C PRO A 2 -0.32 5.27 20.27
N THR A 3 0.12 5.54 19.06
CA THR A 3 0.57 4.51 18.12
C THR A 3 1.78 3.83 18.74
N ARG A 4 1.76 2.49 18.82
CA ARG A 4 2.94 1.72 19.20
C ARG A 4 4.06 2.14 18.23
N PRO A 5 5.29 2.41 18.71
CA PRO A 5 6.38 2.74 17.78
C PRO A 5 6.55 1.60 16.77
N PRO A 6 6.87 1.91 15.51
CA PRO A 6 7.05 0.90 14.49
C PRO A 6 8.15 -0.09 14.93
N PRO A 7 7.98 -1.40 14.69
CA PRO A 7 9.00 -2.38 15.03
C PRO A 7 10.31 -2.11 14.31
N GLU A 8 11.45 -2.31 14.97
CA GLU A 8 12.79 -2.09 14.39
C GLU A 8 13.04 -2.92 13.12
N TRP A 9 12.35 -4.04 12.96
CA TRP A 9 12.45 -4.89 11.79
C TRP A 9 11.65 -4.38 10.58
N LEU A 10 10.66 -3.50 10.76
CA LEU A 10 9.76 -3.07 9.68
C LEU A 10 10.52 -2.42 8.51
N PRO A 11 11.51 -1.52 8.74
CA PRO A 11 12.32 -0.97 7.67
C PRO A 11 13.26 -1.98 7.00
N SER A 12 13.53 -3.14 7.61
CA SER A 12 14.43 -4.17 7.07
C SER A 12 13.76 -5.12 6.08
N ILE A 13 12.43 -5.08 5.99
CA ILE A 13 11.68 -5.95 5.08
C ILE A 13 12.06 -5.65 3.63
N THR A 14 12.29 -6.73 2.88
CA THR A 14 12.63 -6.68 1.46
C THR A 14 11.60 -7.40 0.59
N GLN A 15 10.78 -8.26 1.20
CA GLN A 15 9.74 -9.04 0.54
C GLN A 15 8.47 -9.07 1.38
N VAL A 16 7.31 -9.03 0.71
CA VAL A 16 6.01 -9.19 1.39
C VAL A 16 5.15 -10.20 0.67
N GLU A 17 4.52 -11.10 1.42
CA GLU A 17 3.54 -12.07 0.96
C GLU A 17 2.16 -11.64 1.45
N PHE A 18 1.18 -11.60 0.56
CA PHE A 18 -0.19 -11.33 0.97
C PHE A 18 -0.93 -12.61 1.36
N ILE A 19 -1.66 -12.54 2.46
CA ILE A 19 -2.57 -13.59 2.93
C ILE A 19 -3.94 -12.96 3.11
N ILE A 20 -4.95 -13.52 2.45
CA ILE A 20 -6.33 -13.10 2.58
C ILE A 20 -7.02 -14.10 3.51
N ASP A 21 -7.75 -13.60 4.51
CA ASP A 21 -8.54 -14.48 5.36
C ASP A 21 -9.78 -14.96 4.60
N GLU A 22 -10.04 -16.27 4.60
CA GLU A 22 -11.24 -16.87 4.00
C GLU A 22 -12.54 -16.24 4.55
N GLU A 23 -12.56 -15.73 5.80
CA GLU A 23 -13.74 -15.05 6.36
C GLU A 23 -13.88 -13.59 5.90
N ALA A 24 -12.77 -12.92 5.53
CA ALA A 24 -12.77 -11.55 4.97
C ALA A 24 -13.04 -11.55 3.45
N PHE A 25 -12.91 -12.72 2.82
CA PHE A 25 -13.05 -13.00 1.40
C PHE A 25 -14.34 -12.49 0.76
N ILE A 26 -15.46 -12.47 1.50
CA ILE A 26 -16.79 -12.20 0.93
C ILE A 26 -17.04 -10.69 0.67
N GLN A 27 -16.28 -9.77 1.29
CA GLN A 27 -16.43 -8.31 1.07
C GLN A 27 -15.35 -7.69 0.17
N ILE A 28 -14.22 -8.38 0.00
CA ILE A 28 -13.01 -7.87 -0.68
C ILE A 28 -12.95 -8.33 -2.16
N ALA A 29 -13.86 -9.23 -2.53
CA ALA A 29 -13.84 -10.00 -3.76
C ALA A 29 -14.32 -9.23 -5.01
N ASN A 30 -13.36 -8.69 -5.75
CA ASN A 30 -13.24 -8.82 -7.22
C ASN A 30 -11.81 -8.52 -7.70
N HIS A 31 -11.00 -7.75 -6.95
CA HIS A 31 -9.63 -7.36 -7.34
C HIS A 31 -8.50 -8.09 -6.58
N CYS A 32 -8.80 -8.72 -5.43
CA CYS A 32 -7.76 -9.32 -4.58
C CYS A 32 -7.46 -10.80 -4.85
N PHE A 33 -8.23 -11.47 -5.70
CA PHE A 33 -8.11 -12.92 -5.94
C PHE A 33 -6.77 -13.35 -6.55
N ASP A 34 -6.09 -12.46 -7.29
CA ASP A 34 -4.89 -12.83 -8.05
C ASP A 34 -3.59 -12.85 -7.23
N PHE A 35 -3.62 -12.47 -5.94
CA PHE A 35 -2.38 -12.21 -5.20
C PHE A 35 -2.15 -13.03 -3.92
N GLU A 36 -3.10 -13.84 -3.46
CA GLU A 36 -2.86 -14.64 -2.24
C GLU A 36 -1.64 -15.56 -2.44
N GLY A 37 -0.69 -15.51 -1.51
CA GLY A 37 0.57 -16.25 -1.59
C GLY A 37 1.60 -15.69 -2.58
N THR A 38 1.33 -14.52 -3.19
CA THR A 38 2.30 -13.85 -4.06
C THR A 38 3.30 -13.04 -3.25
N TYR A 39 4.58 -13.25 -3.50
CA TYR A 39 5.67 -12.46 -2.93
C TYR A 39 5.98 -11.25 -3.80
N LEU A 40 5.97 -10.05 -3.22
CA LEU A 40 6.39 -8.81 -3.87
C LEU A 40 7.78 -8.40 -3.37
N LEU A 41 8.61 -7.88 -4.27
CA LEU A 41 9.96 -7.40 -3.97
C LEU A 41 9.93 -5.90 -3.69
N ARG A 42 10.68 -5.44 -2.68
CA ARG A 42 10.80 -4.01 -2.39
C ARG A 42 11.41 -3.26 -3.57
N HIS A 43 10.88 -2.07 -3.84
CA HIS A 43 11.41 -1.11 -4.78
C HIS A 43 12.11 0.03 -4.01
N PRO A 44 13.36 0.39 -4.38
CA PRO A 44 14.23 -0.32 -5.32
C PRO A 44 14.63 -1.71 -4.78
N ALA A 45 14.94 -2.64 -5.71
CA ALA A 45 15.32 -4.00 -5.38
C ALA A 45 16.53 -3.99 -4.43
N PRO A 46 16.40 -4.53 -3.20
CA PRO A 46 17.48 -4.47 -2.23
C PRO A 46 18.62 -5.41 -2.59
N VAL A 47 19.83 -5.04 -2.18
CA VAL A 47 21.03 -5.88 -2.31
C VAL A 47 21.22 -6.64 -0.99
N GLY A 48 20.87 -7.93 -0.97
CA GLY A 48 21.02 -8.77 0.22
C GLY A 48 20.06 -9.96 0.27
N PRO A 49 20.16 -10.81 1.32
CA PRO A 49 19.22 -11.91 1.52
C PRO A 49 17.82 -11.37 1.82
N PRO A 50 16.75 -12.02 1.31
CA PRO A 50 15.41 -11.52 1.52
C PRO A 50 14.96 -11.69 2.98
N ILE A 51 14.44 -10.61 3.56
CA ILE A 51 13.65 -10.61 4.78
C ILE A 51 12.18 -10.50 4.37
N ALA A 52 11.44 -11.59 4.61
CA ALA A 52 10.04 -11.70 4.22
C ALA A 52 9.09 -11.42 5.38
N ALA A 53 8.05 -10.63 5.11
CA ALA A 53 6.90 -10.45 5.98
C ALA A 53 5.62 -10.93 5.29
N ARG A 54 4.59 -11.19 6.09
CA ARG A 54 3.25 -11.49 5.62
C ARG A 54 2.33 -10.33 5.95
N ILE A 55 1.46 -10.00 5.01
CA ILE A 55 0.45 -8.97 5.14
C ILE A 55 -0.91 -9.65 5.10
N LYS A 56 -1.60 -9.63 6.23
CA LYS A 56 -3.01 -10.01 6.31
C LYS A 56 -3.86 -8.82 5.92
N VAL A 57 -4.46 -8.85 4.73
CA VAL A 57 -5.36 -7.79 4.27
C VAL A 57 -6.68 -7.88 5.02
N GLY A 58 -7.13 -6.76 5.54
CA GLY A 58 -8.41 -6.61 6.22
C GLY A 58 -9.37 -5.77 5.39
N LYS A 59 -9.99 -4.77 6.01
CA LYS A 59 -11.07 -3.99 5.43
C LYS A 59 -10.60 -3.04 4.33
N ALA A 60 -11.33 -2.99 3.20
CA ALA A 60 -11.21 -1.92 2.22
C ALA A 60 -11.70 -0.59 2.80
N ILE A 61 -10.86 0.44 2.72
CA ILE A 61 -11.17 1.78 3.24
C ILE A 61 -11.39 2.82 2.15
N GLY A 62 -10.95 2.55 0.92
CA GLY A 62 -11.20 3.42 -0.22
C GLY A 62 -10.78 2.78 -1.53
N ILE A 63 -11.47 3.14 -2.61
CA ILE A 63 -11.17 2.72 -3.98
C ILE A 63 -10.90 3.99 -4.77
N GLY A 64 -9.66 4.17 -5.21
CA GLY A 64 -9.21 5.30 -6.00
C GLY A 64 -8.98 4.92 -7.45
N SER A 65 -8.70 5.92 -8.30
CA SER A 65 -8.39 5.66 -9.72
C SER A 65 -7.01 5.05 -9.96
N LEU A 66 -6.09 5.17 -9.00
CA LEU A 66 -4.78 4.52 -9.03
C LEU A 66 -4.66 3.46 -7.93
N TRP A 67 -5.00 3.83 -6.70
CA TRP A 67 -4.82 3.00 -5.53
C TRP A 67 -6.15 2.55 -4.94
N ASP A 68 -6.31 1.25 -4.77
CA ASP A 68 -7.18 0.71 -3.74
C ASP A 68 -6.48 0.76 -2.39
N VAL A 69 -7.23 1.02 -1.34
CA VAL A 69 -6.67 1.25 -0.01
C VAL A 69 -7.33 0.31 0.99
N TYR A 70 -6.49 -0.42 1.72
CA TYR A 70 -6.90 -1.43 2.68
C TYR A 70 -6.24 -1.18 4.04
N GLN A 71 -6.98 -1.44 5.11
CA GLN A 71 -6.40 -1.69 6.42
C GLN A 71 -5.87 -3.12 6.46
N ALA A 72 -4.66 -3.30 6.99
CA ALA A 72 -4.01 -4.60 7.05
C ALA A 72 -3.15 -4.75 8.30
N LYS A 73 -2.73 -5.99 8.58
CA LYS A 73 -1.72 -6.30 9.59
C LYS A 73 -0.49 -6.92 8.94
N ILE A 74 0.69 -6.39 9.24
CA ILE A 74 1.97 -6.96 8.80
C ILE A 74 2.66 -7.69 9.96
N TYR A 75 3.29 -8.83 9.68
CA TYR A 75 4.05 -9.61 10.66
C TYR A 75 5.20 -10.34 9.97
N LEU A 76 6.30 -10.56 10.70
CA LEU A 76 7.44 -11.32 10.17
C LEU A 76 7.10 -12.80 9.98
N THR A 77 7.51 -13.35 8.84
CA THR A 77 7.34 -14.79 8.51
C THR A 77 8.05 -15.73 9.50
N SER A 78 9.15 -15.27 10.10
CA SER A 78 9.98 -16.03 11.03
C SER A 78 9.54 -15.93 12.50
N SER A 79 8.48 -15.15 12.81
CA SER A 79 8.04 -15.02 14.21
C SER A 79 7.41 -16.32 14.70
N LYS A 80 7.88 -16.77 15.88
CA LYS A 80 7.28 -17.90 16.62
C LYS A 80 5.89 -17.54 17.17
N ASN A 81 5.53 -16.26 17.23
CA ASN A 81 4.21 -15.78 17.64
C ASN A 81 3.74 -14.61 16.75
N PRO A 82 3.22 -14.91 15.54
CA PRO A 82 2.85 -13.89 14.54
C PRO A 82 1.85 -12.85 15.04
N GLN A 83 1.02 -13.21 16.02
CA GLN A 83 0.01 -12.32 16.60
C GLN A 83 0.58 -11.34 17.64
N ALA A 84 1.72 -11.67 18.26
CA ALA A 84 2.40 -10.77 19.20
C ALA A 84 3.35 -9.78 18.48
N ASP A 85 3.90 -10.22 17.34
CA ASP A 85 4.82 -9.46 16.50
C ASP A 85 4.15 -8.91 15.23
N CYS A 86 2.90 -8.45 15.36
CA CYS A 86 2.20 -7.78 14.27
C CYS A 86 2.12 -6.26 14.45
N PHE A 87 1.98 -5.56 13.35
CA PHE A 87 1.82 -4.11 13.29
C PHE A 87 0.69 -3.74 12.32
N ASP A 88 -0.15 -2.78 12.70
CA ASP A 88 -1.24 -2.30 11.86
C ASP A 88 -0.69 -1.34 10.80
N VAL A 89 -1.12 -1.51 9.55
CA VAL A 89 -0.64 -0.74 8.40
C VAL A 89 -1.77 -0.43 7.43
N ILE A 90 -1.56 0.60 6.61
CA ILE A 90 -2.35 0.84 5.42
C ILE A 90 -1.61 0.28 4.21
N VAL A 91 -2.32 -0.48 3.40
CA VAL A 91 -1.82 -0.99 2.12
C VAL A 91 -2.55 -0.25 1.01
N LYS A 92 -1.80 0.51 0.23
CA LYS A 92 -2.26 0.95 -1.09
C LYS A 92 -1.87 -0.11 -2.11
N TYR A 93 -2.81 -0.51 -2.95
CA TYR A 93 -2.67 -1.58 -3.94
C TYR A 93 -3.09 -1.10 -5.32
N THR A 94 -2.39 -1.55 -6.35
CA THR A 94 -2.81 -1.35 -7.73
C THR A 94 -2.37 -2.51 -8.61
N SER A 95 -3.29 -2.99 -9.44
CA SER A 95 -2.98 -3.83 -10.60
C SER A 95 -2.74 -2.90 -11.78
N CYS A 96 -1.53 -2.90 -12.34
CA CYS A 96 -1.22 -2.01 -13.48
C CYS A 96 -2.06 -2.34 -14.73
N MET A 97 -2.75 -3.49 -14.72
CA MET A 97 -3.67 -3.92 -15.77
C MET A 97 -5.05 -3.23 -15.68
N ASP A 98 -5.43 -2.76 -14.49
CA ASP A 98 -6.75 -2.16 -14.21
C ASP A 98 -6.71 -0.62 -14.19
N PHE A 99 -5.55 -0.02 -14.46
CA PHE A 99 -5.36 1.42 -14.45
C PHE A 99 -5.87 2.06 -15.75
N ASP A 100 -6.67 3.12 -15.61
CA ASP A 100 -7.12 3.98 -16.71
C ASP A 100 -6.24 5.24 -16.76
N GLY A 101 -5.21 5.21 -17.62
CA GLY A 101 -4.18 6.25 -17.73
C GLY A 101 -4.65 7.53 -18.39
N ASP A 102 -5.77 7.49 -19.12
CA ASP A 102 -6.36 8.65 -19.81
C ASP A 102 -6.74 9.78 -18.83
N ARG A 103 -6.92 9.46 -17.54
CA ARG A 103 -7.20 10.46 -16.48
C ARG A 103 -5.96 11.14 -15.91
N TYR A 104 -4.79 10.53 -16.06
CA TYR A 104 -3.53 11.02 -15.47
C TYR A 104 -2.60 11.67 -16.50
N PHE A 105 -2.72 11.27 -17.77
CA PHE A 105 -1.88 11.75 -18.85
C PHE A 105 -2.78 12.04 -20.07
N SER A 106 -2.87 13.30 -20.48
CA SER A 106 -3.85 13.78 -21.47
C SER A 106 -3.56 13.40 -22.93
N ASP A 107 -2.53 12.59 -23.19
CA ASP A 107 -1.97 12.45 -24.52
C ASP A 107 -1.95 10.96 -24.96
N ASP A 108 -2.86 10.65 -25.87
CA ASP A 108 -2.97 9.50 -26.77
C ASP A 108 -3.44 8.13 -26.24
N ALA A 109 -4.65 7.78 -26.70
CA ALA A 109 -5.35 6.52 -26.56
C ALA A 109 -4.57 5.32 -27.14
N SER A 110 -4.16 4.39 -26.27
CA SER A 110 -4.10 2.94 -26.55
C SER A 110 -3.72 2.18 -25.28
N ASN A 111 -4.48 1.13 -24.93
CA ASN A 111 -4.37 0.25 -23.73
C ASN A 111 -2.96 -0.31 -23.38
N VAL A 112 -1.92 -0.03 -24.16
CA VAL A 112 -0.50 -0.35 -23.86
C VAL A 112 0.19 0.80 -23.07
N MET A 113 -0.35 2.02 -23.16
CA MET A 113 0.13 3.22 -22.47
C MET A 113 -0.21 3.19 -20.97
N ASP A 114 -1.32 2.57 -20.59
CA ASP A 114 -1.82 2.58 -19.20
C ASP A 114 -0.88 1.90 -18.20
N ARG A 115 -0.27 0.77 -18.58
CA ARG A 115 0.61 0.00 -17.67
C ARG A 115 1.90 0.75 -17.33
N LYS A 116 2.52 1.34 -18.35
CA LYS A 116 3.74 2.16 -18.15
C LYS A 116 3.41 3.41 -17.35
N SER A 117 2.24 4.01 -17.60
CA SER A 117 1.71 5.15 -16.85
C SER A 117 1.44 4.79 -15.39
N ALA A 118 0.86 3.63 -15.10
CA ALA A 118 0.65 3.13 -13.74
C ALA A 118 1.98 2.93 -13.01
N LEU A 119 2.93 2.22 -13.62
CA LEU A 119 4.27 2.03 -13.03
C LEU A 119 5.01 3.35 -12.82
N LYS A 120 4.86 4.31 -13.74
CA LYS A 120 5.42 5.66 -13.60
C LYS A 120 4.75 6.43 -12.46
N ALA A 121 3.43 6.34 -12.32
CA ALA A 121 2.69 6.96 -11.22
C ALA A 121 3.09 6.35 -9.87
N VAL A 122 3.19 5.02 -9.78
CA VAL A 122 3.69 4.31 -8.58
C VAL A 122 5.12 4.75 -8.24
N LYS A 123 5.99 4.85 -9.24
CA LYS A 123 7.37 5.32 -9.06
C LYS A 123 7.40 6.77 -8.58
N ASN A 124 6.59 7.65 -9.18
CA ASN A 124 6.50 9.05 -8.77
C ASN A 124 6.02 9.18 -7.32
N ASP A 125 4.99 8.43 -6.92
CA ASP A 125 4.51 8.41 -5.53
C ASP A 125 5.63 7.94 -4.58
N HIS A 126 6.35 6.87 -4.94
CA HIS A 126 7.49 6.39 -4.16
C HIS A 126 8.59 7.46 -4.00
N GLU A 127 8.99 8.11 -5.09
CA GLU A 127 9.99 9.18 -5.08
C GLU A 127 9.49 10.38 -4.25
N PHE A 128 8.20 10.69 -4.30
CA PHE A 128 7.62 11.77 -3.51
C PHE A 128 7.76 11.50 -2.00
N TYR A 129 7.39 10.30 -1.53
CA TYR A 129 7.58 9.93 -0.13
C TYR A 129 9.07 9.91 0.27
N THR A 130 9.92 9.31 -0.55
CA THR A 130 11.32 9.02 -0.17
C THR A 130 12.28 10.20 -0.37
N MET A 131 12.01 11.09 -1.33
CA MET A 131 12.92 12.18 -1.68
C MET A 131 12.38 13.57 -1.36
N HIS A 132 11.07 13.77 -1.39
CA HIS A 132 10.47 15.11 -1.30
C HIS A 132 9.71 15.36 0.00
N LEU A 133 9.24 14.29 0.65
CA LEU A 133 8.40 14.38 1.84
C LEU A 133 9.01 13.73 3.09
N SER A 134 10.29 13.35 3.06
CA SER A 134 10.95 12.63 4.17
C SER A 134 10.72 13.29 5.53
N ASP A 135 10.85 14.61 5.60
CA ASP A 135 10.79 15.38 6.84
C ASP A 135 9.37 15.63 7.34
N LEU A 136 8.37 15.30 6.53
CA LEU A 136 6.94 15.48 6.82
C LEU A 136 6.31 14.19 7.36
N GLN A 137 6.95 13.04 7.12
CA GLN A 137 6.46 11.73 7.53
C GLN A 137 6.40 11.58 9.05
N GLY A 138 5.33 10.95 9.54
CA GLY A 138 5.06 10.75 10.97
C GLY A 138 4.65 12.02 11.72
N THR A 139 4.62 13.17 11.05
CA THR A 139 4.20 14.45 11.63
C THR A 139 2.93 14.97 10.97
N VAL A 140 2.94 15.15 9.65
CA VAL A 140 1.81 15.70 8.89
C VAL A 140 1.28 14.76 7.81
N ILE A 141 2.08 13.76 7.42
CA ILE A 141 1.67 12.68 6.53
C ILE A 141 2.06 11.32 7.15
N PRO A 142 1.38 10.22 6.77
CA PRO A 142 1.75 8.88 7.22
C PRO A 142 3.18 8.51 6.84
N VAL A 143 3.86 7.75 7.72
CA VAL A 143 5.16 7.16 7.38
C VAL A 143 5.02 6.15 6.24
N HIS A 144 5.94 6.21 5.27
CA HIS A 144 6.10 5.26 4.18
C HIS A 144 7.11 4.18 4.59
N TYR A 145 6.64 2.95 4.69
CA TYR A 145 7.49 1.80 5.04
C TYR A 145 8.13 1.16 3.82
N GLY A 146 7.48 1.25 2.66
CA GLY A 146 8.07 0.79 1.41
C GLY A 146 7.06 0.67 0.28
N THR A 147 7.60 0.57 -0.93
CA THR A 147 6.84 0.21 -2.13
C THR A 147 7.36 -1.14 -2.60
N PHE A 148 6.46 -2.06 -2.97
CA PHE A 148 6.81 -3.41 -3.39
C PHE A 148 6.13 -3.72 -4.73
N ILE A 149 6.82 -4.49 -5.56
CA ILE A 149 6.42 -4.78 -6.93
C ILE A 149 6.64 -6.25 -7.25
N GLU A 150 5.74 -6.81 -8.06
CA GLU A 150 5.91 -8.13 -8.69
C GLU A 150 5.86 -7.88 -10.20
N PRO A 151 7.04 -7.77 -10.86
CA PRO A 151 7.11 -7.37 -12.26
C PRO A 151 6.33 -8.30 -13.20
N GLN A 152 6.23 -9.60 -12.88
CA GLN A 152 5.58 -10.58 -13.74
C GLN A 152 4.07 -10.44 -13.72
N LEU A 153 3.50 -10.21 -12.54
CA LEU A 153 2.06 -10.02 -12.34
C LEU A 153 1.66 -8.54 -12.51
N GLN A 154 2.62 -7.63 -12.59
CA GLN A 154 2.41 -6.18 -12.75
C GLN A 154 1.57 -5.59 -11.61
N VAL A 155 1.74 -6.16 -10.43
CA VAL A 155 1.10 -5.73 -9.20
C VAL A 155 2.07 -4.86 -8.42
N CYS A 156 1.56 -3.75 -7.89
CA CYS A 156 2.30 -2.86 -7.00
C CYS A 156 1.54 -2.67 -5.69
N CYS A 157 2.28 -2.57 -4.59
CA CYS A 157 1.73 -2.10 -3.33
C CYS A 157 2.65 -1.10 -2.64
N MET A 158 2.05 -0.24 -1.84
CA MET A 158 2.74 0.69 -0.97
C MET A 158 2.22 0.51 0.45
N ILE A 159 3.15 0.36 1.39
CA ILE A 159 2.86 0.15 2.81
C ILE A 159 3.08 1.48 3.53
N LEU A 160 2.04 1.94 4.21
CA LEU A 160 2.01 3.19 4.96
C LEU A 160 1.62 2.92 6.42
N GLU A 161 1.93 3.89 7.27
CA GLU A 161 1.43 3.96 8.64
C GLU A 161 -0.10 4.02 8.69
N ASP A 162 -0.69 3.23 9.59
CA ASP A 162 -2.08 3.41 9.98
C ASP A 162 -2.21 4.52 11.02
N VAL A 163 -2.66 5.68 10.56
CA VAL A 163 -2.94 6.86 11.40
C VAL A 163 -4.33 6.82 12.04
N GLY A 164 -5.08 5.73 11.84
CA GLY A 164 -6.43 5.54 12.37
C GLY A 164 -7.51 6.21 11.51
N THR A 165 -8.64 6.51 12.15
CA THR A 165 -9.79 7.10 11.46
C THR A 165 -9.57 8.60 11.21
N PRO A 166 -9.88 9.12 10.01
CA PRO A 166 -9.83 10.56 9.75
C PRO A 166 -10.62 11.35 10.78
N ILE A 167 -10.07 12.48 11.24
CA ILE A 167 -10.78 13.42 12.10
C ILE A 167 -11.62 14.32 11.18
N GLY A 168 -12.94 14.09 11.16
CA GLY A 168 -13.90 14.85 10.36
C GLY A 168 -14.65 14.00 9.33
N LYS A 169 -15.76 14.53 8.81
CA LYS A 169 -16.43 13.97 7.62
C LYS A 169 -15.68 14.46 6.39
N THR A 170 -14.71 13.70 5.91
CA THR A 170 -14.19 13.92 4.57
C THR A 170 -15.34 13.67 3.59
N THR A 171 -15.84 14.74 3.00
CA THR A 171 -16.67 14.62 1.79
C THR A 171 -15.82 13.93 0.72
N SER A 172 -16.50 13.36 -0.28
CA SER A 172 -15.98 12.49 -1.35
C SER A 172 -14.79 13.01 -2.16
N LEU A 173 -14.21 14.16 -1.82
CA LEU A 173 -13.07 14.80 -2.48
C LEU A 173 -11.96 15.30 -1.52
N GLY A 174 -11.95 14.91 -0.24
CA GLY A 174 -10.78 15.07 0.61
C GLY A 174 -10.49 16.49 1.14
N PHE A 175 -11.49 17.38 1.16
CA PHE A 175 -11.41 18.63 1.91
C PHE A 175 -12.18 18.51 3.22
N ILE A 176 -11.59 19.00 4.31
CA ILE A 176 -12.28 19.18 5.59
C ILE A 176 -13.34 20.28 5.36
N ASP A 177 -14.58 19.99 5.70
CA ASP A 177 -15.67 20.96 5.63
C ASP A 177 -15.38 22.12 6.59
N ASP A 178 -15.32 23.35 6.08
CA ASP A 178 -15.02 24.56 6.87
C ASP A 178 -16.12 24.86 7.92
N GLN A 179 -17.20 24.08 7.94
CA GLN A 179 -18.32 24.23 8.89
C GLN A 179 -18.12 23.58 10.26
N ASP A 180 -17.01 22.86 10.50
CA ASP A 180 -16.70 22.26 11.81
C ASP A 180 -15.76 23.14 12.69
N LYS A 181 -15.79 24.47 12.52
CA LYS A 181 -15.12 25.45 13.41
C LYS A 181 -16.07 26.09 14.42
#